data_AF-A0A0D2IT63-F1
#
_entry.id   AF-A0A0D2IT63-F1
#
_cell.length_a   1.000
_cell.length_b   1.000
_cell.length_c   1.000
_cell.angle_alpha   90.00
_cell.angle_beta   90.00
_cell.angle_gamma   90.00
#
_symmetry.space_group_name_H-M   'P 1'
#
loop_
_entity.id
_entity.type
_entity.pdbx_description
1 polymer ?
#
loop_
_entity_poly.entity_id
_entity_poly.type
_entity_poly.pdbx_seq_one_letter_code
_entity_poly.pdbx_strand_id
1 'polypeptide(L)'
;MEPYECDALLRQSFLEQFGEDCKMIENTKGMALRNDTVVDEDRNTADQQWIACKESKKRCSLKKTGSSPCVRCRRQEADWQRIERRPDITQITPFFSGPGLYGGGRQIKTIHTYWAHPIEFKHLSSARSPCHFCTDFRYGIFGLGPKEVDVIQYRDGEKFEEMGNGHRSKGCEATRMCVHCSLNRLHISRCKIHIFAPLGTRSKANLDYYAGQVIAPEWVPLLKTATYPTCSLCVHAAFWRRCVSQKFNKLGQKLSPADGKDKGCGLVLCDLCHTRIKEAAARSDSDGIRADADFLFPESLLHIAFSTSFLAMDGGND
;
A
#
# COMPACT_ATOMS: atom_id res chain seq x y z
N MET A 1 25.40 24.84 9.71
CA MET A 1 24.72 24.37 8.49
C MET A 1 23.47 23.66 8.96
N GLU A 2 22.32 24.28 8.74
CA GLU A 2 21.06 23.79 9.28
C GLU A 2 20.65 22.47 8.59
N PRO A 3 20.07 21.49 9.31
CA PRO A 3 19.70 20.19 8.75
C PRO A 3 18.72 20.24 7.56
N TYR A 4 18.02 21.37 7.36
CA TYR A 4 17.00 21.54 6.33
C TYR A 4 17.55 21.86 4.93
N GLU A 5 18.74 22.46 4.82
CA GLU A 5 19.34 22.81 3.52
C GLU A 5 19.94 21.59 2.81
N CYS A 6 20.35 20.58 3.58
CA CYS A 6 20.86 19.32 3.05
C CYS A 6 19.78 18.54 2.29
N ASP A 7 18.54 18.55 2.77
CA ASP A 7 17.43 17.77 2.21
C ASP A 7 16.85 18.37 0.91
N ALA A 8 16.86 19.70 0.76
CA ALA A 8 16.40 20.38 -0.46
C ALA A 8 17.37 20.16 -1.63
N LEU A 9 18.68 20.30 -1.38
CA LEU A 9 19.74 20.02 -2.36
C LEU A 9 19.83 18.52 -2.70
N LEU A 10 19.50 17.64 -1.73
CA LEU A 10 19.37 16.19 -1.94
C LEU A 10 18.27 15.83 -2.95
N ARG A 11 17.12 16.50 -2.86
CA ARG A 11 15.97 16.25 -3.74
C ARG A 11 16.28 16.66 -5.18
N GLN A 12 16.96 17.79 -5.37
CA GLN A 12 17.28 18.31 -6.69
C GLN A 12 18.34 17.43 -7.40
N SER A 13 19.44 17.10 -6.71
CA SER A 13 20.48 16.22 -7.26
C SER A 13 19.97 14.80 -7.57
N PHE A 14 19.04 14.27 -6.76
CA PHE A 14 18.40 12.97 -7.04
C PHE A 14 17.56 13.00 -8.32
N LEU A 15 16.74 14.04 -8.52
CA LEU A 15 15.87 14.15 -9.70
C LEU A 15 16.67 14.32 -11.00
N GLU A 16 17.76 15.06 -10.95
CA GLU A 16 18.65 15.27 -12.10
C GLU A 16 19.36 13.97 -12.52
N GLN A 17 19.90 13.20 -11.55
CA GLN A 17 20.55 11.91 -11.83
C GLN A 17 19.56 10.83 -12.32
N PHE A 18 18.32 10.86 -11.83
CA PHE A 18 17.26 9.94 -12.26
C PHE A 18 16.89 10.13 -13.74
N GLY A 19 16.95 11.38 -14.23
CA GLY A 19 16.79 11.75 -15.63
C GLY A 19 17.76 11.05 -16.58
N GLU A 20 18.99 10.83 -16.13
CA GLU A 20 20.06 10.22 -16.93
C GLU A 20 19.95 8.69 -16.97
N ASP A 21 19.62 8.07 -15.85
CA ASP A 21 19.51 6.59 -15.75
C ASP A 21 18.33 6.03 -16.54
N CYS A 22 17.22 6.77 -16.64
CA CYS A 22 16.07 6.38 -17.46
C CYS A 22 16.39 6.38 -18.97
N LYS A 23 17.33 7.20 -19.44
CA LYS A 23 17.76 7.23 -20.84
C LYS A 23 18.58 5.98 -21.24
N MET A 24 19.10 5.24 -20.25
CA MET A 24 19.95 4.06 -20.46
C MET A 24 19.15 2.73 -20.46
N ILE A 25 17.82 2.79 -20.34
CA ILE A 25 16.95 1.61 -20.46
C ILE A 25 16.59 1.40 -21.94
N GLU A 26 17.56 0.97 -22.74
CA GLU A 26 17.27 0.39 -24.05
C GLU A 26 16.61 -0.97 -23.86
N ASN A 27 15.36 -1.08 -24.31
CA ASN A 27 14.50 -2.24 -24.21
C ASN A 27 14.88 -3.32 -25.27
N THR A 28 16.15 -3.68 -25.37
CA THR A 28 16.67 -4.56 -26.44
C THR A 28 16.43 -6.06 -26.19
N LYS A 29 15.87 -6.46 -25.05
CA LYS A 29 15.53 -7.87 -24.77
C LYS A 29 14.18 -7.99 -24.08
N GLY A 30 13.12 -7.92 -24.88
CA GLY A 30 11.75 -8.11 -24.44
C GLY A 30 11.46 -9.53 -23.92
N MET A 31 10.65 -9.60 -22.87
CA MET A 31 9.80 -10.74 -22.57
C MET A 31 8.44 -10.20 -22.12
N ALA A 32 7.48 -10.21 -23.06
CA ALA A 32 6.08 -9.86 -22.82
C ALA A 32 5.29 -11.14 -22.49
N LEU A 33 4.57 -11.12 -21.36
CA LEU A 33 3.53 -12.12 -21.07
C LEU A 33 2.27 -11.72 -21.83
N ARG A 34 1.76 -12.63 -22.67
CA ARG A 34 0.60 -12.43 -23.55
C ARG A 34 -0.71 -12.48 -22.74
N ASN A 35 -1.64 -11.58 -23.08
CA ASN A 35 -3.03 -11.63 -22.65
C ASN A 35 -3.84 -12.47 -23.64
N ASP A 36 -4.65 -13.39 -23.11
CA ASP A 36 -5.69 -14.09 -23.86
C ASP A 36 -7.02 -13.32 -23.83
N THR A 37 -7.72 -13.40 -24.96
CA THR A 37 -8.93 -12.71 -25.37
C THR A 37 -10.18 -13.23 -24.63
N VAL A 38 -11.06 -12.35 -24.17
CA VAL A 38 -12.41 -12.71 -23.66
C VAL A 38 -13.46 -12.29 -24.68
N VAL A 39 -14.38 -13.20 -24.94
CA VAL A 39 -15.47 -13.14 -25.94
C VAL A 39 -16.71 -12.50 -25.33
N ASP A 40 -17.39 -11.65 -26.10
CA ASP A 40 -18.68 -11.01 -25.77
C ASP A 40 -19.85 -12.02 -25.80
N GLU A 41 -20.74 -11.93 -24.80
CA GLU A 41 -22.12 -12.44 -24.92
C GLU A 41 -23.12 -11.41 -24.39
N ASP A 42 -23.99 -10.95 -25.29
CA ASP A 42 -25.25 -10.25 -25.01
C ASP A 42 -26.27 -11.20 -24.35
N ARG A 43 -27.05 -10.72 -23.35
CA ARG A 43 -28.52 -10.93 -23.33
C ARG A 43 -29.29 -10.24 -22.19
N ASN A 44 -30.21 -9.40 -22.66
CA ASN A 44 -31.63 -9.28 -22.32
C ASN A 44 -32.12 -8.74 -20.95
N THR A 45 -32.90 -7.67 -21.11
CA THR A 45 -33.65 -6.88 -20.13
C THR A 45 -35.10 -7.36 -20.02
N ALA A 46 -35.42 -8.11 -18.97
CA ALA A 46 -36.79 -8.24 -18.44
C ALA A 46 -36.75 -8.93 -17.09
N ASP A 47 -37.02 -8.20 -16.00
CA ASP A 47 -37.79 -8.67 -14.81
C ASP A 47 -37.44 -7.86 -13.56
N GLN A 48 -38.20 -6.79 -13.30
CA GLN A 48 -38.28 -6.21 -11.96
C GLN A 48 -39.55 -6.73 -11.25
N GLN A 49 -39.37 -7.70 -10.36
CA GLN A 49 -40.37 -8.17 -9.39
C GLN A 49 -39.79 -8.04 -7.96
N TRP A 50 -40.62 -7.74 -6.97
CA TRP A 50 -40.22 -7.68 -5.56
C TRP A 50 -39.84 -9.07 -5.02
N ILE A 51 -38.74 -9.15 -4.26
CA ILE A 51 -38.11 -10.39 -3.76
C ILE A 51 -39.12 -11.27 -3.00
N ALA A 52 -39.94 -10.72 -2.12
CA ALA A 52 -40.95 -11.49 -1.36
C ALA A 52 -42.06 -12.10 -2.24
N CYS A 53 -42.47 -11.44 -3.33
CA CYS A 53 -43.43 -12.02 -4.28
C CYS A 53 -42.76 -13.06 -5.20
N LYS A 54 -41.47 -12.87 -5.52
CA LYS A 54 -40.65 -13.80 -6.29
C LYS A 54 -40.41 -15.11 -5.50
N GLU A 55 -40.03 -15.01 -4.23
CA GLU A 55 -39.80 -16.15 -3.33
C GLU A 55 -41.09 -16.92 -3.03
N SER A 56 -42.23 -16.22 -2.91
CA SER A 56 -43.53 -16.86 -2.73
C SER A 56 -44.20 -17.35 -4.02
N LYS A 57 -43.54 -17.18 -5.19
CA LYS A 57 -44.04 -17.53 -6.55
C LYS A 57 -45.43 -16.99 -6.88
N LYS A 58 -45.80 -15.82 -6.36
CA LYS A 58 -47.14 -15.22 -6.55
C LYS A 58 -47.05 -13.91 -7.35
N ARG A 59 -48.07 -13.66 -8.16
CA ARG A 59 -48.13 -12.51 -9.09
C ARG A 59 -48.13 -11.18 -8.32
N CYS A 60 -47.14 -10.32 -8.59
CA CYS A 60 -47.00 -9.01 -7.92
C CYS A 60 -47.94 -7.98 -8.56
N SER A 61 -48.70 -7.24 -7.74
CA SER A 61 -49.72 -6.29 -8.21
C SER A 61 -49.23 -4.84 -8.33
N LEU A 62 -47.93 -4.61 -8.52
CA LEU A 62 -47.37 -3.26 -8.53
C LEU A 62 -47.71 -2.51 -9.83
N LYS A 63 -48.18 -1.26 -9.72
CA LYS A 63 -48.20 -0.32 -10.86
C LYS A 63 -46.84 0.41 -10.93
N LYS A 64 -46.39 0.72 -12.15
CA LYS A 64 -45.02 1.13 -12.55
C LYS A 64 -44.40 2.36 -11.86
N THR A 65 -45.05 3.01 -10.90
CA THR A 65 -44.64 4.36 -10.43
C THR A 65 -44.65 4.56 -8.91
N GLY A 66 -44.55 3.50 -8.09
CA GLY A 66 -44.62 3.67 -6.63
C GLY A 66 -43.63 2.82 -5.82
N SER A 67 -42.80 3.51 -5.04
CA SER A 67 -41.81 3.01 -4.08
C SER A 67 -42.38 2.37 -2.80
N SER A 68 -43.64 1.92 -2.82
CA SER A 68 -44.28 1.28 -1.66
C SER A 68 -44.42 -0.22 -1.86
N PRO A 69 -44.28 -1.06 -0.82
CA PRO A 69 -44.55 -2.49 -0.91
C PRO A 69 -45.94 -2.73 -1.50
N CYS A 70 -46.08 -3.78 -2.32
CA CYS A 70 -47.39 -4.14 -2.84
C CYS A 70 -48.35 -4.41 -1.67
N VAL A 71 -49.66 -4.20 -1.89
CA VAL A 71 -50.72 -4.31 -0.86
C VAL A 71 -50.63 -5.61 -0.06
N ARG A 72 -50.10 -6.67 -0.68
CA ARG A 72 -49.91 -7.98 -0.04
C ARG A 72 -48.72 -8.02 0.93
N CYS A 73 -47.59 -7.41 0.58
CA CYS A 73 -46.42 -7.34 1.46
C CYS A 73 -46.69 -6.42 2.66
N ARG A 74 -47.51 -5.37 2.48
CA ARG A 74 -47.93 -4.47 3.56
C ARG A 74 -48.78 -5.16 4.65
N ARG A 75 -49.49 -6.25 4.31
CA ARG A 75 -50.36 -6.97 5.26
C ARG A 75 -49.61 -7.93 6.18
N GLN A 76 -48.32 -8.20 5.96
CA GLN A 76 -47.54 -9.13 6.79
C GLN A 76 -46.71 -8.44 7.89
N GLU A 77 -46.96 -7.15 8.16
CA GLU A 77 -46.24 -6.29 9.12
C GLU A 77 -46.52 -6.60 10.62
N ALA A 78 -46.48 -7.86 11.06
CA ALA A 78 -46.70 -8.21 12.48
C ALA A 78 -45.55 -8.95 13.18
N ASP A 79 -44.42 -9.26 12.51
CA ASP A 79 -43.39 -10.14 13.09
C ASP A 79 -41.95 -9.61 13.02
N TRP A 80 -41.76 -8.29 12.91
CA TRP A 80 -40.43 -7.68 12.71
C TRP A 80 -39.71 -7.23 14.00
N GLN A 81 -40.31 -7.34 15.19
CA GLN A 81 -39.72 -6.83 16.43
C GLN A 81 -38.74 -7.79 17.16
N ARG A 82 -38.18 -8.81 16.51
CA ARG A 82 -37.27 -9.76 17.20
C ARG A 82 -35.96 -10.13 16.49
N ILE A 83 -35.36 -9.19 15.75
CA ILE A 83 -33.97 -9.33 15.30
C ILE A 83 -33.24 -7.99 15.50
N GLU A 84 -32.89 -7.68 16.75
CA GLU A 84 -31.80 -6.74 17.05
C GLU A 84 -30.50 -7.52 17.17
N ARG A 85 -29.60 -7.34 16.17
CA ARG A 85 -28.13 -7.16 16.28
C ARG A 85 -27.45 -7.61 14.98
N ARG A 86 -27.42 -6.69 14.02
CA ARG A 86 -26.32 -6.40 13.07
C ARG A 86 -26.81 -5.25 12.18
N PRO A 87 -26.21 -4.04 12.24
CA PRO A 87 -26.40 -3.09 11.16
C PRO A 87 -25.42 -3.44 10.05
N ASP A 88 -25.94 -4.05 8.98
CA ASP A 88 -25.24 -4.13 7.70
C ASP A 88 -25.53 -2.82 6.96
N ILE A 89 -24.56 -1.90 6.99
CA ILE A 89 -24.66 -0.59 6.34
C ILE A 89 -24.05 -0.72 4.95
N THR A 90 -24.92 -1.01 3.99
CA THR A 90 -24.81 -0.68 2.56
C THR A 90 -26.23 -0.25 2.17
N GLN A 91 -26.56 0.95 1.71
CA GLN A 91 -25.83 2.03 1.05
C GLN A 91 -26.59 3.35 1.30
N ILE A 92 -25.88 4.42 1.65
CA ILE A 92 -26.32 5.78 1.36
C ILE A 92 -25.85 6.08 -0.06
N THR A 93 -26.78 6.10 -1.02
CA THR A 93 -26.57 6.75 -2.31
C THR A 93 -26.88 8.24 -2.15
N PRO A 94 -25.97 9.17 -2.49
CA PRO A 94 -26.35 10.55 -2.73
C PRO A 94 -27.00 10.67 -4.12
N PHE A 95 -28.15 11.33 -4.12
CA PHE A 95 -28.92 11.78 -5.28
C PHE A 95 -28.35 13.15 -5.77
N PHE A 96 -28.76 13.57 -6.98
CA PHE A 96 -28.41 14.77 -7.80
C PHE A 96 -27.33 14.53 -8.86
N SER A 97 -27.45 14.84 -10.17
CA SER A 97 -28.51 15.38 -11.04
C SER A 97 -28.04 15.32 -12.51
N GLY A 98 -28.94 15.04 -13.45
CA GLY A 98 -28.96 15.63 -14.81
C GLY A 98 -27.91 15.21 -15.87
N PRO A 99 -28.26 15.27 -17.17
CA PRO A 99 -27.32 15.01 -18.26
C PRO A 99 -26.46 16.26 -18.49
N GLY A 100 -25.24 16.23 -17.96
CA GLY A 100 -24.20 17.22 -18.20
C GLY A 100 -23.06 16.62 -19.01
N LEU A 101 -22.75 17.26 -20.13
CA LEU A 101 -21.66 16.94 -21.04
C LEU A 101 -20.28 16.93 -20.33
N TYR A 102 -19.39 16.00 -20.73
CA TYR A 102 -17.96 15.84 -20.32
C TYR A 102 -17.67 15.32 -18.87
N GLY A 103 -17.58 13.99 -18.66
CA GLY A 103 -17.37 13.39 -17.32
C GLY A 103 -15.96 12.84 -17.04
N GLY A 104 -15.12 13.64 -16.36
CA GLY A 104 -13.76 13.27 -15.90
C GLY A 104 -13.74 12.19 -14.80
N GLY A 105 -12.79 11.24 -14.91
CA GLY A 105 -12.78 9.94 -14.24
C GLY A 105 -12.36 9.94 -12.76
N ARG A 106 -13.27 9.47 -11.91
CA ARG A 106 -13.02 9.05 -10.53
C ARG A 106 -13.60 7.66 -10.38
N GLN A 107 -12.82 6.71 -9.88
CA GLN A 107 -13.28 5.35 -9.61
C GLN A 107 -13.35 5.14 -8.10
N ILE A 108 -14.48 4.65 -7.61
CA ILE A 108 -14.61 4.19 -6.23
C ILE A 108 -14.16 2.73 -6.19
N LYS A 109 -13.28 2.40 -5.26
CA LYS A 109 -12.75 1.05 -5.08
C LYS A 109 -12.61 0.74 -3.60
N THR A 110 -12.92 -0.49 -3.22
CA THR A 110 -12.61 -1.02 -1.89
C THR A 110 -11.19 -1.60 -1.89
N ILE A 111 -10.37 -1.19 -0.92
CA ILE A 111 -9.00 -1.67 -0.75
C ILE A 111 -8.78 -2.22 0.66
N HIS A 112 -7.89 -3.21 0.78
CA HIS A 112 -7.36 -3.64 2.07
C HIS A 112 -6.03 -2.92 2.32
N THR A 113 -5.92 -2.17 3.42
CA THR A 113 -4.75 -1.33 3.70
C THR A 113 -4.39 -1.31 5.18
N TYR A 114 -3.14 -0.97 5.47
CA TYR A 114 -2.63 -0.72 6.82
C TYR A 114 -2.39 0.78 7.07
N TRP A 115 -2.73 1.61 6.08
CA TRP A 115 -2.29 2.99 5.99
C TRP A 115 -3.50 3.92 5.95
N ALA A 116 -3.37 5.08 6.60
CA ALA A 116 -4.29 6.17 6.39
C ALA A 116 -3.97 6.88 5.07
N HIS A 117 -4.92 6.89 4.13
CA HIS A 117 -4.77 7.54 2.82
C HIS A 117 -5.19 9.03 2.85
N PRO A 118 -4.64 9.89 1.96
CA PRO A 118 -3.53 9.60 1.03
C PRO A 118 -2.20 9.35 1.78
N ILE A 119 -1.32 8.55 1.18
CA ILE A 119 0.04 8.33 1.70
C ILE A 119 0.99 9.37 1.10
N GLU A 120 1.71 10.09 1.95
CA GLU A 120 2.70 11.07 1.53
C GLU A 120 4.10 10.44 1.50
N PHE A 121 4.52 9.88 0.36
CA PHE A 121 5.82 9.20 0.21
C PHE A 121 7.05 10.13 0.09
N LYS A 122 6.82 11.44 -0.09
CA LYS A 122 7.88 12.45 -0.23
C LYS A 122 7.84 13.47 0.90
N HIS A 123 7.41 13.01 2.08
CA HIS A 123 7.20 13.89 3.22
C HIS A 123 8.52 14.50 3.72
N LEU A 124 8.54 15.82 3.95
CA LEU A 124 9.66 16.55 4.54
C LEU A 124 9.54 16.50 6.07
N SER A 125 10.16 15.47 6.66
CA SER A 125 10.08 15.21 8.10
C SER A 125 10.65 16.36 8.91
N SER A 126 9.90 16.83 9.92
CA SER A 126 10.31 17.87 10.86
C SER A 126 10.00 17.47 12.30
N ALA A 127 10.45 18.27 13.28
CA ALA A 127 10.12 18.03 14.68
C ALA A 127 8.61 18.13 14.98
N ARG A 128 7.88 18.99 14.25
CA ARG A 128 6.43 19.19 14.40
C ARG A 128 5.58 18.23 13.58
N SER A 129 6.15 17.70 12.49
CA SER A 129 5.51 16.73 11.62
C SER A 129 6.53 15.65 11.28
N PRO A 130 6.73 14.66 12.17
CA PRO A 130 7.73 13.62 11.95
C PRO A 130 7.18 12.56 10.98
N CYS A 131 8.10 11.90 10.28
CA CYS A 131 7.84 10.67 9.53
C CYS A 131 7.39 9.54 10.47
N HIS A 132 6.24 8.92 10.19
CA HIS A 132 5.72 7.84 11.04
C HIS A 132 6.68 6.64 11.13
N PHE A 133 7.35 6.31 10.04
CA PHE A 133 8.31 5.21 9.96
C PHE A 133 9.63 5.48 10.70
N CYS A 134 9.96 6.76 10.96
CA CYS A 134 11.15 7.14 11.74
C CYS A 134 10.84 7.27 13.23
N THR A 135 9.59 7.62 13.56
CA THR A 135 9.14 7.82 14.94
C THR A 135 9.12 6.51 15.72
N ASP A 136 8.61 5.45 15.09
CA ASP A 136 8.58 4.13 15.68
C ASP A 136 8.81 3.04 14.62
N PHE A 137 9.76 2.13 14.87
CA PHE A 137 10.07 1.05 13.92
C PHE A 137 8.87 0.12 13.69
N ARG A 138 7.98 -0.02 14.69
CA ARG A 138 6.78 -0.86 14.64
C ARG A 138 5.72 -0.31 13.70
N TYR A 139 5.75 0.99 13.39
CA TYR A 139 4.83 1.58 12.42
C TYR A 139 5.02 0.97 11.02
N GLY A 140 6.28 0.71 10.61
CA GLY A 140 6.53 -0.03 9.37
C GLY A 140 6.07 -1.49 9.43
N ILE A 141 6.03 -2.07 10.65
CA ILE A 141 5.63 -3.46 10.87
C ILE A 141 4.13 -3.66 10.77
N PHE A 142 3.36 -2.81 11.44
CA PHE A 142 1.93 -3.02 11.65
C PHE A 142 1.06 -1.93 11.00
N GLY A 143 1.64 -0.80 10.62
CA GLY A 143 0.89 0.39 10.21
C GLY A 143 -0.11 0.79 11.28
N LEU A 144 -1.34 1.09 10.85
CA LEU A 144 -2.50 1.34 11.72
C LEU A 144 -3.37 0.07 11.90
N GLY A 145 -2.85 -1.09 11.52
CA GLY A 145 -3.57 -2.36 11.47
C GLY A 145 -4.37 -2.55 10.17
N PRO A 146 -4.67 -3.80 9.80
CA PRO A 146 -5.38 -4.13 8.57
C PRO A 146 -6.81 -3.58 8.60
N LYS A 147 -7.24 -2.95 7.50
CA LYS A 147 -8.58 -2.41 7.36
C LYS A 147 -9.05 -2.44 5.91
N GLU A 148 -10.32 -2.76 5.72
CA GLU A 148 -11.04 -2.58 4.47
C GLU A 148 -11.63 -1.16 4.42
N VAL A 149 -11.31 -0.42 3.36
CA VAL A 149 -11.66 0.99 3.21
C VAL A 149 -12.11 1.26 1.78
N ASP A 150 -13.19 2.02 1.62
CA ASP A 150 -13.57 2.54 0.31
C ASP A 150 -12.75 3.79 0.01
N VAL A 151 -12.16 3.83 -1.18
CA VAL A 151 -11.32 4.94 -1.61
C VAL A 151 -11.79 5.49 -2.95
N ILE A 152 -11.61 6.79 -3.12
CA ILE A 152 -11.66 7.43 -4.43
C ILE A 152 -10.27 7.34 -5.05
N GLN A 153 -10.17 6.69 -6.21
CA GLN A 153 -8.99 6.71 -7.06
C GLN A 153 -9.18 7.76 -8.15
N TYR A 154 -8.24 8.71 -8.20
CA TYR A 154 -8.20 9.75 -9.22
C TYR A 154 -7.56 9.24 -10.52
N ARG A 155 -7.79 9.92 -11.65
CA ARG A 155 -7.36 9.50 -13.01
C ARG A 155 -5.85 9.26 -13.16
N ASP A 156 -5.04 9.87 -12.31
CA ASP A 156 -3.58 9.66 -12.25
C ASP A 156 -3.21 8.33 -11.60
N GLY A 157 -4.14 7.67 -10.90
CA GLY A 157 -3.97 6.37 -10.26
C GLY A 157 -3.05 6.40 -9.03
N GLU A 158 -2.42 7.53 -8.75
CA GLU A 158 -1.36 7.67 -7.73
C GLU A 158 -1.91 7.85 -6.32
N LYS A 159 -3.12 8.39 -6.20
CA LYS A 159 -3.67 8.85 -4.93
C LYS A 159 -5.01 8.21 -4.66
N PHE A 160 -5.08 7.61 -3.48
CA PHE A 160 -6.32 7.21 -2.85
C PHE A 160 -6.73 8.25 -1.82
N GLU A 161 -8.02 8.52 -1.76
CA GLU A 161 -8.63 9.31 -0.70
C GLU A 161 -9.68 8.45 0.00
N GLU A 162 -9.57 8.32 1.33
CA GLU A 162 -10.49 7.49 2.10
C GLU A 162 -11.89 8.09 2.16
N MET A 163 -12.88 7.23 2.01
CA MET A 163 -14.26 7.52 2.34
C MET A 163 -14.48 7.28 3.85
N GLY A 164 -15.63 7.72 4.39
CA GLY A 164 -15.90 7.84 5.84
C GLY A 164 -15.73 6.57 6.70
N ASN A 165 -15.42 5.41 6.12
CA ASN A 165 -15.10 4.17 6.82
C ASN A 165 -13.60 3.91 7.02
N GLY A 166 -12.69 4.80 6.61
CA GLY A 166 -11.23 4.61 6.68
C GLY A 166 -10.54 4.80 8.05
N HIS A 167 -9.22 4.85 8.08
CA HIS A 167 -8.46 5.23 9.29
C HIS A 167 -8.66 6.73 9.62
N ARG A 168 -8.80 7.57 8.61
CA ARG A 168 -9.03 9.02 8.74
C ARG A 168 -10.29 9.34 9.55
N SER A 169 -11.36 8.57 9.40
CA SER A 169 -12.61 8.80 10.15
C SER A 169 -12.51 8.46 11.64
N LYS A 170 -11.46 7.72 12.05
CA LYS A 170 -11.13 7.48 13.47
C LYS A 170 -10.22 8.56 14.06
N GLY A 171 -9.97 9.65 13.32
CA GLY A 171 -9.07 10.73 13.74
C GLY A 171 -7.60 10.46 13.46
N CYS A 172 -7.24 9.40 12.73
CA CYS A 172 -5.87 9.20 12.26
C CYS A 172 -5.53 10.24 11.19
N GLU A 173 -4.32 10.78 11.24
CA GLU A 173 -3.77 11.61 10.18
C GLU A 173 -3.30 10.78 8.98
N ALA A 174 -3.09 11.42 7.83
CA ALA A 174 -2.54 10.78 6.63
C ALA A 174 -1.15 10.20 6.92
N THR A 175 -0.87 9.04 6.34
CA THR A 175 0.41 8.35 6.52
C THR A 175 1.53 9.16 5.90
N ARG A 176 2.59 9.45 6.67
CA ARG A 176 3.76 10.20 6.22
C ARG A 176 5.00 9.32 6.18
N MET A 177 5.56 9.16 4.98
CA MET A 177 6.84 8.49 4.77
C MET A 177 7.84 9.50 4.19
N CYS A 178 8.94 9.72 4.90
CA CYS A 178 9.97 10.62 4.38
C CYS A 178 10.69 10.02 3.17
N VAL A 179 11.30 10.90 2.38
CA VAL A 179 12.08 10.51 1.19
C VAL A 179 13.12 9.44 1.52
N HIS A 180 13.78 9.52 2.67
CA HIS A 180 14.75 8.51 3.10
C HIS A 180 14.14 7.12 3.30
N CYS A 181 12.97 7.04 3.97
CA CYS A 181 12.25 5.78 4.18
C CYS A 181 11.75 5.20 2.86
N SER A 182 11.26 6.05 1.97
CA SER A 182 10.82 5.68 0.62
C SER A 182 11.97 5.13 -0.22
N LEU A 183 13.09 5.86 -0.30
CA LEU A 183 14.25 5.47 -1.09
C LEU A 183 14.94 4.21 -0.56
N ASN A 184 14.96 3.98 0.76
CA ASN A 184 15.46 2.72 1.31
C ASN A 184 14.68 1.51 0.75
N ARG A 185 13.36 1.61 0.66
CA ARG A 185 12.49 0.52 0.15
C ARG A 185 12.64 0.34 -1.36
N LEU A 186 12.68 1.44 -2.12
CA LEU A 186 12.94 1.41 -3.56
C LEU A 186 14.33 0.84 -3.88
N HIS A 187 15.36 1.19 -3.10
CA HIS A 187 16.71 0.68 -3.29
C HIS A 187 16.80 -0.83 -3.02
N ILE A 188 16.03 -1.34 -2.05
CA ILE A 188 15.87 -2.78 -1.83
C ILE A 188 15.17 -3.44 -3.03
N SER A 189 14.00 -2.94 -3.44
CA SER A 189 13.19 -3.47 -4.55
C SER A 189 13.96 -3.56 -5.88
N ARG A 190 14.71 -2.51 -6.22
CA ARG A 190 15.43 -2.40 -7.50
C ARG A 190 16.70 -3.25 -7.57
N CYS A 191 17.12 -3.84 -6.45
CA CYS A 191 18.26 -4.72 -6.44
C CYS A 191 17.94 -6.03 -7.16
N LYS A 192 18.70 -6.35 -8.21
CA LYS A 192 18.50 -7.57 -9.02
C LYS A 192 19.21 -8.82 -8.50
N ILE A 193 20.22 -8.67 -7.63
CA ILE A 193 21.09 -9.78 -7.22
C ILE A 193 21.28 -9.75 -5.71
N HIS A 194 20.71 -10.71 -4.98
CA HIS A 194 20.87 -10.81 -3.53
C HIS A 194 21.83 -11.95 -3.15
N ILE A 195 23.03 -11.57 -2.68
CA ILE A 195 23.97 -12.50 -2.03
C ILE A 195 23.97 -12.17 -0.55
N PHE A 196 23.65 -13.18 0.27
CA PHE A 196 23.43 -13.02 1.70
C PHE A 196 24.64 -13.42 2.53
N ALA A 197 24.88 -12.68 3.60
CA ALA A 197 25.82 -13.01 4.65
C ALA A 197 25.10 -13.00 6.02
N PRO A 198 25.57 -13.79 7.00
CA PRO A 198 25.07 -13.73 8.36
C PRO A 198 25.19 -12.32 8.97
N LEU A 199 24.21 -11.94 9.78
CA LEU A 199 24.12 -10.67 10.48
C LEU A 199 24.36 -10.87 11.97
N GLY A 200 25.58 -10.56 12.43
CA GLY A 200 25.93 -10.55 13.85
C GLY A 200 25.78 -11.90 14.56
N THR A 201 25.89 -11.86 15.89
CA THR A 201 25.72 -13.03 16.77
C THR A 201 24.31 -13.09 17.34
N ARG A 202 23.82 -14.33 17.52
CA ARG A 202 22.49 -14.60 18.09
C ARG A 202 22.61 -14.62 19.61
N SER A 203 21.84 -13.78 20.29
CA SER A 203 21.71 -13.76 21.75
C SER A 203 20.26 -14.01 22.11
N LYS A 204 20.01 -15.07 22.89
CA LYS A 204 18.66 -15.40 23.36
C LYS A 204 18.02 -14.23 24.11
N ALA A 205 18.77 -13.59 25.02
CA ALA A 205 18.28 -12.44 25.78
C ALA A 205 17.86 -11.27 24.89
N ASN A 206 18.64 -10.98 23.84
CA ASN A 206 18.28 -9.92 22.90
C ASN A 206 17.08 -10.29 22.03
N LEU A 207 16.86 -11.58 21.75
CA LEU A 207 15.70 -12.06 21.00
C LEU A 207 14.43 -11.98 21.82
N ASP A 208 14.50 -12.38 23.09
CA ASP A 208 13.40 -12.25 24.03
C ASP A 208 13.02 -10.76 24.19
N TYR A 209 14.03 -9.88 24.30
CA TYR A 209 13.80 -8.43 24.36
C TYR A 209 13.19 -7.88 23.06
N TYR A 210 13.70 -8.29 21.89
CA TYR A 210 13.13 -7.90 20.60
C TYR A 210 11.66 -8.34 20.47
N ALA A 211 11.36 -9.59 20.83
CA ALA A 211 9.99 -10.10 20.82
C ALA A 211 9.09 -9.24 21.71
N GLY A 212 9.55 -8.90 22.92
CA GLY A 212 8.87 -7.99 23.83
C GLY A 212 8.61 -6.59 23.22
N GLN A 213 9.55 -6.04 22.45
CA GLN A 213 9.35 -4.77 21.74
C GLN A 213 8.24 -4.87 20.69
N VAL A 214 8.22 -5.96 19.91
CA VAL A 214 7.27 -6.15 18.79
C VAL A 214 5.85 -6.42 19.28
N ILE A 215 5.68 -7.22 20.33
CA ILE A 215 4.35 -7.61 20.85
C ILE A 215 3.78 -6.66 21.91
N ALA A 216 4.49 -5.58 22.23
CA ALA A 216 4.07 -4.63 23.24
C ALA A 216 2.65 -4.09 22.92
N PRO A 217 1.69 -4.19 23.86
CA PRO A 217 0.30 -3.78 23.62
C PRO A 217 0.19 -2.26 23.41
N GLU A 218 1.11 -1.51 24.00
CA GLU A 218 1.21 -0.06 23.87
C GLU A 218 2.54 0.32 23.24
N TRP A 219 2.52 1.30 22.33
CA TRP A 219 3.74 1.84 21.70
C TRP A 219 4.34 2.98 22.51
N VAL A 220 4.40 2.79 23.82
CA VAL A 220 4.97 3.75 24.77
C VAL A 220 6.04 3.04 25.60
N PRO A 221 7.29 3.54 25.65
CA PRO A 221 7.79 4.66 24.86
C PRO A 221 7.87 4.33 23.35
N LEU A 222 7.95 5.38 22.54
CA LEU A 222 8.21 5.25 21.11
C LEU A 222 9.64 4.75 20.88
N LEU A 223 9.81 3.79 19.98
CA LEU A 223 11.08 3.13 19.71
C LEU A 223 11.52 3.38 18.27
N LYS A 224 12.51 4.26 18.08
CA LYS A 224 13.07 4.52 16.73
C LYS A 224 13.73 3.30 16.12
N THR A 225 14.32 2.44 16.96
CA THR A 225 15.06 1.25 16.55
C THR A 225 14.80 0.10 17.52
N ALA A 226 14.78 -1.12 16.99
CA ALA A 226 14.71 -2.35 17.78
C ALA A 226 16.10 -2.88 18.15
N THR A 227 16.17 -3.76 19.15
CA THR A 227 17.43 -4.42 19.57
C THR A 227 17.99 -5.36 18.51
N TYR A 228 17.12 -5.88 17.64
CA TYR A 228 17.51 -6.57 16.41
C TYR A 228 16.92 -5.86 15.19
N PRO A 229 17.63 -5.84 14.05
CA PRO A 229 17.02 -5.49 12.78
C PRO A 229 15.82 -6.39 12.52
N THR A 230 14.69 -5.80 12.11
CA THR A 230 13.49 -6.57 11.75
C THR A 230 13.61 -7.04 10.31
N CYS A 231 13.18 -8.27 10.04
CA CYS A 231 13.07 -8.82 8.69
C CYS A 231 12.34 -7.83 7.77
N SER A 232 12.81 -7.68 6.54
CA SER A 232 12.18 -6.80 5.55
C SER A 232 10.83 -7.32 5.05
N LEU A 233 10.48 -8.58 5.34
CA LEU A 233 9.27 -9.23 4.82
C LEU A 233 8.25 -9.64 5.90
N CYS A 234 8.69 -9.82 7.14
CA CYS A 234 7.83 -10.27 8.24
C CYS A 234 8.22 -9.60 9.56
N VAL A 235 7.50 -9.95 10.63
CA VAL A 235 7.67 -9.35 11.97
C VAL A 235 8.85 -9.92 12.77
N HIS A 236 9.59 -10.91 12.25
CA HIS A 236 10.66 -11.57 12.99
C HIS A 236 12.01 -10.84 12.92
N ALA A 237 12.88 -11.10 13.90
CA ALA A 237 14.26 -10.62 13.89
C ALA A 237 15.04 -11.15 12.68
N ALA A 238 15.86 -10.31 12.08
CA ALA A 238 16.71 -10.65 10.95
C ALA A 238 18.09 -11.13 11.39
N PHE A 239 18.59 -12.15 10.69
CA PHE A 239 19.91 -12.76 10.88
C PHE A 239 20.72 -12.84 9.59
N TRP A 240 20.17 -12.34 8.50
CA TRP A 240 20.81 -12.31 7.19
C TRP A 240 20.74 -10.89 6.66
N ARG A 241 21.82 -10.44 6.04
CA ARG A 241 21.85 -9.18 5.29
C ARG A 241 22.42 -9.41 3.89
N ARG A 242 22.01 -8.60 2.93
CA ARG A 242 22.70 -8.58 1.64
C ARG A 242 24.10 -7.97 1.81
N CYS A 243 25.10 -8.56 1.18
CA CYS A 243 26.50 -8.14 1.28
C CYS A 243 27.16 -8.02 -0.11
N VAL A 244 26.47 -7.39 -1.06
CA VAL A 244 27.02 -7.13 -2.41
C VAL A 244 27.54 -5.70 -2.47
N SER A 245 28.72 -5.50 -3.05
CA SER A 245 29.26 -4.17 -3.29
C SER A 245 28.29 -3.35 -4.14
N GLN A 246 27.88 -2.18 -3.65
CA GLN A 246 27.00 -1.28 -4.38
C GLN A 246 27.82 -0.27 -5.18
N LYS A 247 27.42 -0.02 -6.43
CA LYS A 247 28.00 1.05 -7.26
C LYS A 247 27.36 2.40 -6.97
N PHE A 248 26.14 2.39 -6.45
CA PHE A 248 25.35 3.58 -6.18
C PHE A 248 24.70 3.47 -4.80
N ASN A 249 24.56 4.58 -4.11
CA ASN A 249 23.79 4.63 -2.87
C ASN A 249 22.28 4.71 -3.17
N LYS A 250 21.45 4.75 -2.13
CA LYS A 250 19.98 4.90 -2.26
C LYS A 250 19.52 6.20 -2.91
N LEU A 251 20.40 7.20 -2.98
CA LEU A 251 20.17 8.48 -3.66
C LEU A 251 20.63 8.43 -5.13
N GLY A 252 21.04 7.27 -5.65
CA GLY A 252 21.57 7.16 -7.02
C GLY A 252 22.98 7.74 -7.19
N GLN A 253 23.61 8.22 -6.14
CA GLN A 253 24.96 8.79 -6.24
C GLN A 253 25.99 7.67 -6.34
N LYS A 254 26.94 7.83 -7.26
CA LYS A 254 28.03 6.87 -7.47
C LYS A 254 28.90 6.76 -6.21
N LEU A 255 29.16 5.54 -5.78
CA LEU A 255 30.02 5.22 -4.65
C LEU A 255 31.44 4.92 -5.14
N SER A 256 32.44 5.30 -4.33
CA SER A 256 33.79 4.78 -4.52
C SER A 256 33.81 3.26 -4.27
N PRO A 257 34.78 2.51 -4.83
CA PRO A 257 34.89 1.07 -4.55
C PRO A 257 35.00 0.74 -3.06
N ALA A 258 35.62 1.62 -2.26
CA ALA A 258 35.73 1.46 -0.82
C ALA A 258 34.39 1.67 -0.11
N ASP A 259 33.65 2.72 -0.47
CA ASP A 259 32.38 3.06 0.16
C ASP A 259 31.25 2.08 -0.19
N GLY A 260 31.32 1.52 -1.40
CA GLY A 260 30.36 0.55 -1.91
C GLY A 260 30.56 -0.85 -1.37
N LYS A 261 31.76 -1.19 -0.90
CA LYS A 261 32.13 -2.55 -0.51
C LYS A 261 31.25 -3.06 0.64
N ASP A 262 30.69 -4.26 0.45
CA ASP A 262 29.91 -5.00 1.47
C ASP A 262 28.68 -4.26 2.06
N LYS A 263 28.24 -3.15 1.46
CA LYS A 263 27.07 -2.39 1.94
C LYS A 263 25.74 -3.12 1.72
N GLY A 264 25.60 -3.83 0.61
CA GLY A 264 24.31 -4.39 0.17
C GLY A 264 23.26 -3.32 -0.13
N CYS A 265 22.03 -3.73 -0.46
CA CYS A 265 20.90 -2.80 -0.68
C CYS A 265 20.09 -2.51 0.58
N GLY A 266 20.51 -2.99 1.75
CA GLY A 266 19.76 -2.87 3.00
C GLY A 266 18.70 -3.94 3.24
N LEU A 267 18.53 -4.92 2.33
CA LEU A 267 17.66 -6.07 2.57
C LEU A 267 18.21 -6.90 3.74
N VAL A 268 17.37 -7.15 4.74
CA VAL A 268 17.66 -8.02 5.88
C VAL A 268 16.54 -9.03 6.08
N LEU A 269 16.86 -10.27 6.44
CA LEU A 269 15.90 -11.37 6.50
C LEU A 269 16.09 -12.23 7.75
N CYS A 270 14.99 -12.76 8.28
CA CYS A 270 15.03 -13.88 9.22
C CYS A 270 15.42 -15.19 8.50
N ASP A 271 15.67 -16.26 9.26
CA ASP A 271 16.05 -17.56 8.68
C ASP A 271 15.01 -18.07 7.69
N LEU A 272 13.72 -18.03 8.06
CA LEU A 272 12.64 -18.53 7.23
C LEU A 272 12.50 -17.76 5.91
N CYS A 273 12.49 -16.43 5.95
CA CYS A 273 12.38 -15.60 4.75
C CYS A 273 13.61 -15.72 3.85
N HIS A 274 14.80 -15.91 4.43
CA HIS A 274 16.02 -16.14 3.66
C HIS A 274 15.97 -17.48 2.92
N THR A 275 15.54 -18.56 3.57
CA THR A 275 15.33 -19.86 2.92
C THR A 275 14.33 -19.75 1.78
N ARG A 276 13.17 -19.12 2.01
CA ARG A 276 12.13 -18.93 0.98
C ARG A 276 12.63 -18.14 -0.24
N ILE A 277 13.39 -17.07 -0.03
CA ILE A 277 13.98 -16.29 -1.13
C ILE A 277 15.00 -17.13 -1.91
N LYS A 278 15.81 -17.95 -1.23
CA LYS A 278 16.79 -18.83 -1.89
C LYS A 278 16.13 -19.91 -2.74
N GLU A 279 15.02 -20.47 -2.26
CA GLU A 279 14.28 -21.54 -2.94
C GLU A 279 13.36 -21.01 -4.05
N ALA A 280 13.37 -19.71 -4.33
CA ALA A 280 12.44 -19.03 -5.25
C ALA A 280 10.96 -19.32 -4.97
N ALA A 281 10.63 -19.74 -3.74
CA ALA A 281 9.27 -19.96 -3.30
C ALA A 281 8.60 -18.59 -3.10
N ALA A 282 7.94 -18.10 -4.15
CA ALA A 282 7.14 -16.89 -4.10
C ALA A 282 6.08 -17.00 -2.99
N ARG A 283 5.94 -15.93 -2.20
CA ARG A 283 4.85 -15.65 -1.25
C ARG A 283 4.14 -16.90 -0.71
N SER A 284 4.82 -17.71 0.10
CA SER A 284 4.06 -18.57 1.02
C SER A 284 3.46 -17.68 2.10
N ASP A 285 2.20 -17.96 2.48
CA ASP A 285 1.53 -17.42 3.66
C ASP A 285 2.46 -17.56 4.88
N SER A 286 3.32 -16.58 5.10
CA SER A 286 3.98 -16.40 6.38
C SER A 286 2.95 -15.75 7.28
N ASP A 287 2.65 -16.38 8.39
CA ASP A 287 2.07 -15.69 9.53
C ASP A 287 2.85 -14.39 9.77
N GLY A 288 2.14 -13.25 9.76
CA GLY A 288 2.72 -11.93 10.05
C GLY A 288 3.54 -11.32 8.92
N ILE A 289 2.97 -11.17 7.71
CA ILE A 289 3.53 -10.27 6.70
C ILE A 289 3.57 -8.85 7.26
N ARG A 290 4.71 -8.20 7.07
CA ARG A 290 4.93 -6.82 7.49
C ARG A 290 4.06 -5.87 6.66
N ALA A 291 3.43 -4.87 7.28
CA ALA A 291 2.54 -3.94 6.62
C ALA A 291 3.17 -3.28 5.39
N ASP A 292 4.43 -2.85 5.50
CA ASP A 292 5.17 -2.15 4.44
C ASP A 292 5.95 -3.06 3.48
N ALA A 293 5.75 -4.38 3.58
CA ALA A 293 6.39 -5.33 2.67
C ALA A 293 5.88 -5.12 1.24
N ASP A 294 4.63 -4.65 1.07
CA ASP A 294 4.02 -4.30 -0.21
C ASP A 294 4.86 -3.27 -0.99
N PHE A 295 5.44 -2.29 -0.30
CA PHE A 295 6.28 -1.25 -0.87
C PHE A 295 7.62 -1.75 -1.44
N LEU A 296 7.99 -3.00 -1.18
CA LEU A 296 9.16 -3.64 -1.77
C LEU A 296 8.88 -4.26 -3.14
N PHE A 297 7.61 -4.32 -3.57
CA PHE A 297 7.23 -4.94 -4.83
C PHE A 297 6.93 -3.89 -5.92
N PRO A 298 7.19 -4.23 -7.20
CA PRO A 298 6.70 -3.46 -8.33
C PRO A 298 5.20 -3.20 -8.25
N GLU A 299 4.73 -2.12 -8.87
CA GLU A 299 3.31 -1.69 -8.86
C GLU A 299 2.73 -1.27 -7.50
N SER A 300 3.52 -1.27 -6.43
CA SER A 300 3.10 -0.67 -5.17
C SER A 300 2.91 0.85 -5.30
N LEU A 301 2.07 1.43 -4.44
CA LEU A 301 1.84 2.89 -4.40
C LEU A 301 3.14 3.69 -4.28
N LEU A 302 4.13 3.15 -3.55
CA LEU A 302 5.45 3.74 -3.45
C LEU A 302 6.16 3.81 -4.81
N HIS A 303 6.12 2.73 -5.60
CA HIS A 303 6.75 2.70 -6.93
C HIS A 303 6.04 3.66 -7.88
N ILE A 304 4.71 3.64 -7.89
CA ILE A 304 3.89 4.55 -8.70
C ILE A 304 4.26 6.01 -8.40
N ALA A 305 4.28 6.40 -7.11
CA ALA A 305 4.60 7.76 -6.68
C ALA A 305 6.01 8.25 -7.07
N PHE A 306 6.95 7.34 -7.35
CA PHE A 306 8.31 7.67 -7.80
C PHE A 306 8.54 7.44 -9.30
N SER A 307 7.64 6.75 -10.00
CA SER A 307 7.70 6.57 -11.46
C SER A 307 7.07 7.74 -12.21
N THR A 308 5.98 8.32 -11.69
CA THR A 308 5.21 9.36 -12.40
C THR A 308 5.85 10.74 -12.39
N SER A 309 6.87 10.96 -11.57
CA SER A 309 7.64 12.21 -11.57
C SER A 309 8.47 12.43 -12.86
N PHE A 310 8.51 11.44 -13.76
CA PHE A 310 9.22 11.52 -15.03
C PHE A 310 8.34 12.10 -16.17
N LEU A 311 7.04 11.77 -16.20
CA LEU A 311 6.15 12.17 -17.29
C LEU A 311 5.74 13.65 -17.26
N ALA A 312 5.97 14.35 -16.14
CA ALA A 312 5.67 15.78 -16.01
C ALA A 312 6.80 16.70 -16.52
N MET A 313 7.96 16.15 -16.90
CA MET A 313 9.13 16.93 -17.34
C MET A 313 9.38 16.88 -18.86
N ASP A 314 8.80 15.91 -19.58
CA ASP A 314 8.97 15.77 -21.04
C ASP A 314 7.90 16.53 -21.87
N GLY A 315 6.99 17.27 -21.23
CA GLY A 315 5.93 18.06 -21.88
C GLY A 315 6.31 19.51 -22.19
N GLY A 316 7.60 19.86 -22.14
CA GLY A 316 8.10 21.22 -22.33
C GLY A 316 9.33 21.25 -23.22
N ASN A 317 9.15 20.98 -24.52
CA ASN A 317 9.96 21.62 -25.55
C ASN A 317 9.17 21.65 -26.85
N ASP A 318 9.08 22.86 -27.41
CA ASP A 318 8.45 23.24 -28.67
C ASP A 318 8.93 22.42 -29.89
#